data_AF-A0A293MSF8-F1
#
_entry.id   AF-A0A293MSF8-F1
#
_cell.length_a   1.000
_cell.length_b   1.000
_cell.length_c   1.000
_cell.angle_alpha   90.00
_cell.angle_beta   90.00
_cell.angle_gamma   90.00
#
_symmetry.space_group_name_H-M   'P 1'
#
loop_
_entity.id
_entity.type
_entity.pdbx_description
1 polymer ?
#
loop_
_entity_poly.entity_id
_entity_poly.type
_entity_poly.pdbx_seq_one_letter_code
_entity_poly.pdbx_strand_id
1 'polypeptide(L)'
;MDAVAFLGDIFDEGHFSDDWQFKRYMERFYDLFYVPEGTRVLTAVGNHDVGFHYRMFRHFTERFDSGFNTSSVQLTVLNGNIFVTINSMTGRCSCT
;
A
#
# COMPACT_ATOMS: atom_id res chain seq x y z
N MET A 1 11.33 3.72 19.45
CA MET A 1 11.17 3.35 18.03
C MET A 1 9.97 4.12 17.53
N ASP A 2 10.18 4.93 16.49
CA ASP A 2 9.14 5.77 15.93
C ASP A 2 8.54 5.10 14.70
N ALA A 3 7.34 5.54 14.31
CA ALA A 3 6.68 5.04 13.11
C ALA A 3 6.02 6.19 12.34
N VAL A 4 5.99 6.03 11.03
CA VAL A 4 5.24 6.88 10.11
C VAL A 4 4.20 6.00 9.42
N ALA A 5 2.94 6.45 9.45
CA ALA A 5 1.83 5.74 8.84
C ALA A 5 1.26 6.52 7.66
N PHE A 6 1.16 5.87 6.50
CA PHE A 6 0.45 6.34 5.31
C PHE A 6 -0.85 5.54 5.21
N LEU A 7 -2.00 6.21 5.22
CA LEU A 7 -3.30 5.56 5.48
C LEU A 7 -4.18 5.43 4.24
N GLY A 8 -3.57 5.14 3.09
CA GLY A 8 -4.23 4.97 1.80
C GLY A 8 -4.14 6.19 0.89
N ASP A 9 -4.53 5.98 -0.36
CA ASP A 9 -4.51 6.96 -1.45
C ASP A 9 -3.15 7.65 -1.57
N ILE A 10 -2.10 6.82 -1.55
CA ILE A 10 -0.71 7.25 -1.70
C ILE A 10 -0.47 7.70 -3.15
N PHE A 11 -1.11 7.05 -4.11
CA PHE A 11 -1.07 7.36 -5.54
C PHE A 11 -2.43 7.81 -6.03
N ASP A 12 -2.47 8.85 -6.89
CA ASP A 12 -3.71 9.37 -7.48
C ASP A 12 -4.27 8.44 -8.58
N GLU A 13 -3.38 7.79 -9.34
CA GLU A 13 -3.68 6.97 -10.51
C GLU A 13 -3.14 5.54 -10.40
N GLY A 14 -2.99 5.03 -9.18
CA GLY A 14 -2.40 3.72 -8.92
C GLY A 14 -3.10 2.56 -9.64
N HIS A 15 -4.39 2.66 -9.96
CA HIS A 15 -5.14 1.66 -10.73
C HIS A 15 -5.24 1.96 -12.24
N PHE A 16 -4.81 3.15 -12.66
CA PHE A 16 -4.74 3.53 -14.08
C PHE A 16 -3.33 3.35 -14.65
N SER A 17 -2.33 3.19 -13.78
CA SER A 17 -0.94 3.10 -14.19
C SER A 17 -0.56 1.71 -14.69
N ASP A 18 0.30 1.64 -15.71
CA ASP A 18 1.05 0.42 -15.99
C ASP A 18 2.14 0.17 -14.93
N ASP A 19 2.85 -0.95 -15.04
CA ASP A 19 3.87 -1.35 -14.06
C ASP A 19 5.10 -0.45 -14.04
N TRP A 20 5.43 0.15 -15.19
CA TRP A 20 6.55 1.06 -15.28
C TRP A 20 6.21 2.41 -14.63
N GLN A 21 5.01 2.93 -14.87
CA GLN A 21 4.48 4.11 -14.20
C GLN A 21 4.35 3.86 -12.69
N PHE A 22 3.84 2.70 -12.29
CA PHE A 22 3.76 2.33 -10.87
C PHE A 22 5.14 2.31 -10.21
N LYS A 23 6.15 1.71 -10.86
CA LYS A 23 7.53 1.74 -10.37
C LYS A 23 8.04 3.16 -10.17
N ARG A 24 7.77 4.07 -11.12
CA ARG A 24 8.13 5.49 -10.98
C ARG A 24 7.40 6.19 -9.85
N TYR A 25 6.14 5.82 -9.59
CA TYR A 25 5.41 6.33 -8.43
C TYR A 25 6.03 5.85 -7.11
N MET A 26 6.45 4.58 -7.04
CA MET A 26 7.19 4.05 -5.88
C MET A 26 8.53 4.77 -5.66
N GLU A 27 9.32 4.94 -6.72
CA GLU A 27 10.60 5.68 -6.66
C GLU A 27 10.37 7.10 -6.14
N ARG A 28 9.41 7.82 -6.73
CA ARG A 28 9.04 9.17 -6.31
C ARG A 28 8.53 9.24 -4.88
N PHE A 29 7.78 8.23 -4.42
CA PHE A 29 7.31 8.18 -3.03
C PHE A 29 8.49 8.15 -2.05
N TYR A 30 9.47 7.27 -2.28
CA TYR A 30 10.65 7.17 -1.42
C TYR A 30 11.59 8.37 -1.53
N ASP A 31 11.63 9.03 -2.69
CA ASP A 31 12.39 10.28 -2.87
C ASP A 31 11.76 11.46 -2.11
N LEU A 32 10.43 11.56 -2.10
CA LEU A 32 9.71 12.67 -1.46
C LEU A 32 9.56 12.48 0.05
N PHE A 33 9.31 11.25 0.49
CA PHE A 33 9.03 10.93 1.89
C PHE A 33 10.18 10.14 2.48
N TYR A 34 11.32 10.81 2.66
CA TYR A 34 12.45 10.23 3.36
C TYR A 34 12.04 9.83 4.79
N VAL A 35 12.26 8.56 5.13
CA VAL A 35 12.07 8.01 6.47
C VAL A 35 13.44 7.55 7.00
N PRO A 36 13.89 8.04 8.16
CA PRO A 36 15.15 7.63 8.75
C PRO A 36 15.24 6.12 8.98
N GLU A 37 16.45 5.57 8.88
CA GLU A 37 16.69 4.16 9.19
C GLU A 37 16.30 3.87 10.65
N GLY A 38 15.59 2.77 10.87
CA GLY A 38 15.07 2.38 12.19
C GLY A 38 13.67 2.92 12.52
N THR A 39 13.10 3.83 11.71
CA THR A 39 11.68 4.22 11.79
C THR A 39 10.82 3.22 11.02
N ARG A 40 9.72 2.72 11.62
CA ARG A 40 8.81 1.80 10.93
C ARG A 40 7.90 2.57 9.98
N VAL A 41 7.83 2.13 8.72
CA VAL A 41 6.78 2.58 7.79
C VAL A 41 5.60 1.62 7.87
N LEU A 42 4.41 2.15 8.09
CA LEU A 42 3.14 1.45 7.99
C LEU A 42 2.35 2.01 6.82
N THR A 43 1.76 1.14 6.00
CA THR A 43 1.00 1.56 4.83
C THR A 43 -0.33 0.83 4.78
N ALA A 44 -1.42 1.58 4.74
CA ALA A 44 -2.72 1.08 4.30
C ALA A 44 -2.93 1.43 2.83
N VAL A 45 -3.73 0.63 2.15
CA VAL A 45 -4.09 0.83 0.74
C VAL A 45 -5.42 1.57 0.63
N GLY A 46 -5.51 2.49 -0.33
CA GLY A 46 -6.72 3.22 -0.68
C GLY A 46 -7.27 2.86 -2.08
N ASN A 47 -8.39 3.47 -2.45
CA ASN A 47 -9.04 3.19 -3.72
C ASN A 47 -8.32 3.80 -4.92
N HIS A 48 -7.59 4.91 -4.74
CA HIS A 48 -6.78 5.47 -5.82
C HIS A 48 -5.54 4.61 -6.10
N ASP A 49 -5.02 3.92 -5.07
CA ASP A 49 -3.86 3.03 -5.18
C ASP A 49 -4.14 1.77 -6.01
N VAL A 50 -5.28 1.10 -5.77
CA VAL A 50 -5.57 -0.23 -6.35
C VAL A 50 -6.93 -0.36 -7.02
N GLY A 51 -7.73 0.70 -7.01
CA GLY A 51 -9.07 0.73 -7.59
C GLY A 51 -10.13 0.25 -6.59
N PHE A 52 -11.41 0.46 -6.95
CA PHE A 52 -12.55 0.02 -6.16
C PHE A 52 -13.58 -0.72 -7.02
N HIS A 53 -14.23 -1.74 -6.44
CA HIS A 53 -15.25 -2.56 -7.06
C HIS A 53 -14.81 -3.19 -8.40
N TYR A 54 -15.39 -2.80 -9.54
CA TYR A 54 -15.11 -3.38 -10.85
C TYR A 54 -13.76 -2.96 -11.44
N ARG A 55 -13.10 -1.96 -10.85
CA ARG A 55 -11.77 -1.48 -11.28
C ARG A 55 -10.62 -2.05 -10.45
N MET A 56 -10.93 -2.85 -9.44
CA MET A 56 -9.93 -3.48 -8.58
C MET A 56 -9.56 -4.85 -9.15
N PHE A 57 -8.33 -4.98 -9.63
CA PHE A 57 -7.77 -6.24 -10.12
C PHE A 57 -6.67 -6.74 -9.19
N ARG A 58 -6.51 -8.07 -9.11
CA ARG A 58 -5.49 -8.72 -8.24
C ARG A 58 -4.09 -8.15 -8.45
N HIS A 59 -3.75 -7.87 -9.71
CA HIS A 59 -2.48 -7.28 -10.12
C HIS A 59 -2.16 -5.97 -9.37
N PHE A 60 -3.16 -5.08 -9.21
CA PHE A 60 -2.94 -3.79 -8.55
C PHE A 60 -2.69 -3.95 -7.05
N THR A 61 -3.42 -4.84 -6.39
CA THR A 61 -3.14 -5.17 -4.98
C THR A 61 -1.79 -5.87 -4.81
N GLU A 62 -1.42 -6.80 -5.70
CA GLU A 62 -0.16 -7.55 -5.60
C GLU A 62 1.06 -6.64 -5.76
N ARG A 63 1.03 -5.70 -6.72
CA ARG A 63 2.14 -4.76 -6.90
C ARG A 63 2.21 -3.72 -5.79
N PHE A 64 1.07 -3.30 -5.22
CA PHE A 64 1.05 -2.43 -4.04
C PHE A 64 1.67 -3.12 -2.83
N ASP A 65 1.21 -4.34 -2.54
CA ASP A 65 1.73 -5.17 -1.44
C ASP A 65 3.23 -5.43 -1.60
N SER A 66 3.68 -5.74 -2.82
CA SER A 66 5.09 -5.94 -3.14
C SER A 66 5.91 -4.64 -3.00
N GLY A 67 5.37 -3.51 -3.43
CA GLY A 67 6.04 -2.21 -3.37
C GLY A 67 6.29 -1.73 -1.94
N PHE A 68 5.32 -1.93 -1.04
CA PHE A 68 5.41 -1.53 0.36
C PHE A 68 5.79 -2.66 1.32
N ASN A 69 5.99 -3.89 0.82
CA ASN A 69 6.22 -5.09 1.61
C ASN A 69 5.14 -5.27 2.71
N THR A 70 3.88 -5.21 2.27
CA THR A 70 2.68 -5.36 3.11
C THR A 70 1.79 -6.51 2.64
N SER A 71 0.67 -6.72 3.31
CA SER A 71 -0.32 -7.75 3.00
C SER A 71 -1.72 -7.24 3.31
N SER A 72 -2.75 -7.88 2.74
CA SER A 72 -4.17 -7.52 2.96
C SER A 72 -4.56 -7.35 4.43
N VAL A 73 -3.95 -8.11 5.33
CA VAL A 73 -4.00 -7.86 6.78
C VAL A 73 -2.59 -7.97 7.32
N GLN A 74 -2.14 -6.97 8.07
CA GLN A 74 -0.81 -6.93 8.66
C GLN A 74 -0.89 -6.52 10.14
N LEU A 75 -0.32 -7.35 11.01
CA LEU A 75 -0.15 -7.05 12.43
C LEU A 75 1.28 -6.59 12.66
N THR A 76 1.45 -5.39 13.23
CA THR A 76 2.76 -4.85 13.63
C THR A 76 2.77 -4.54 15.11
N VAL A 77 3.78 -5.02 15.83
CA VAL A 77 4.01 -4.69 17.24
C VAL A 77 5.05 -3.58 17.33
N LEU A 78 4.69 -2.44 17.93
CA LEU A 78 5.58 -1.29 18.13
C LEU A 78 5.52 -0.84 19.59
N ASN A 79 6.67 -0.90 20.28
CA ASN A 79 6.82 -0.53 21.69
C ASN A 79 5.75 -1.18 22.60
N GLY A 80 5.42 -2.44 22.37
CA GLY A 80 4.42 -3.18 23.14
C GLY A 80 2.95 -2.95 22.73
N ASN A 81 2.69 -2.05 21.77
CA ASN A 81 1.35 -1.82 21.21
C ASN A 81 1.15 -2.60 19.92
N ILE A 82 -0.08 -3.08 19.69
CA ILE A 82 -0.45 -3.79 18.47
C ILE A 82 -1.14 -2.83 17.50
N PHE A 83 -0.62 -2.74 16.29
CA PHE A 83 -1.23 -2.04 15.17
C PHE A 83 -1.70 -3.08 14.15
N VAL A 84 -2.97 -2.97 13.74
CA VAL A 84 -3.55 -3.83 12.72
C VAL A 84 -3.89 -2.96 11.51
N THR A 85 -3.24 -3.24 10.39
CA THR A 85 -3.52 -2.58 9.10
C THR A 85 -4.31 -3.55 8.24
N ILE A 86 -5.40 -3.07 7.65
CA ILE A 86 -6.33 -3.89 6.87
C ILE A 86 -6.57 -3.19 5.54
N ASN A 87 -6.45 -3.94 4.45
CA ASN A 87 -6.94 -3.55 3.15
C ASN A 87 -8.48 -3.51 3.20
N SER A 88 -9.05 -2.31 3.21
CA SER A 88 -10.49 -2.07 3.23
C SER A 88 -11.12 -2.07 1.84
N MET A 89 -10.32 -2.21 0.78
CA MET A 89 -10.81 -2.21 -0.60
C MET A 89 -11.51 -3.52 -0.93
N THR A 90 -12.68 -3.40 -1.54
CA THR A 90 -13.50 -4.54 -1.95
C THR A 90 -13.48 -4.64 -3.48
N GLY A 91 -12.89 -5.72 -3.99
CA GLY A 91 -12.85 -6.06 -5.41
C GLY A 91 -13.55 -7.39 -5.68
N ARG A 92 -13.70 -7.75 -6.96
CA ARG A 92 -14.12 -9.12 -7.30
C ARG A 92 -12.98 -10.09 -7.01
N CYS A 93 -13.16 -10.97 -6.02
CA CYS A 93 -12.42 -12.23 -5.98
C CYS A 93 -12.91 -13.11 -7.13
N SER A 94 -12.14 -13.22 -8.21
CA SER A 94 -12.31 -14.32 -9.17
C SER A 94 -11.46 -15.50 -8.68
N CYS A 95 -12.10 -16.41 -7.95
CA CYS A 95 -11.60 -17.77 -7.82
C CYS A 95 -11.88 -18.47 -9.15
N THR A 96 -10.87 -18.63 -10.00
CA THR A 96 -10.88 -19.57 -11.13
C THR A 96 -9.97 -20.73 -10.82
#